data_AF-A0A227J2D7-F1
#
_entry.id   AF-A0A227J2D7-F1
#
_cell.length_a   1.000
_cell.length_b   1.000
_cell.length_c   1.000
_cell.angle_alpha   90.00
_cell.angle_beta   90.00
_cell.angle_gamma   90.00
#
_symmetry.space_group_name_H-M   'P 1'
#
loop_
_entity.id
_entity.type
_entity.pdbx_description
1 polymer ?
#
loop_
_entity_poly.entity_id
_entity_poly.type
_entity_poly.pdbx_seq_one_letter_code
_entity_poly.pdbx_strand_id
1 'polypeptide(L)'
;HYADCEAPCKTACPAGVDIQSYLYHISQNDHQKAIEVIKRTLPMPLSIGRVCPAFCESECRRSLVDEPIAIRQLKRHAADADLAAHEAYVPEKK
;
A
#
# COMPACT_ATOMS: atom_id res chain seq x y z
N HIS A 1 17.17 -6.20 18.16
CA HIS A 1 15.96 -6.68 17.46
C HIS A 1 16.39 -7.80 16.51
N TYR A 2 16.34 -9.05 16.97
CA TYR A 2 16.43 -10.24 16.13
C TYR A 2 15.06 -10.90 16.19
N ALA A 3 14.16 -10.50 15.31
CA ALA A 3 12.86 -11.15 15.15
C ALA A 3 12.32 -10.73 13.79
N ASP A 4 12.07 -11.70 12.93
CA ASP A 4 11.27 -11.63 11.70
C ASP A 4 9.86 -11.11 12.00
N CYS A 5 9.76 -9.85 12.39
CA CYS A 5 8.52 -9.20 12.72
C CYS A 5 7.83 -8.81 11.42
N GLU A 6 7.13 -9.74 10.79
CA GLU A 6 6.20 -9.36 9.73
C GLU A 6 5.20 -8.33 10.26
N ALA A 7 4.96 -7.30 9.46
CA ALA A 7 4.02 -6.27 9.86
C ALA A 7 2.60 -6.84 9.87
N PRO A 8 1.82 -6.60 10.94
CA PRO A 8 0.47 -7.16 11.07
C PRO A 8 -0.46 -6.61 9.98
N CYS A 9 -0.20 -5.41 9.47
CA CYS A 9 -0.95 -4.86 8.35
C CYS A 9 -0.75 -5.68 7.06
N LYS A 10 0.46 -6.25 6.83
CA LYS A 10 0.76 -7.12 5.69
C LYS A 10 0.06 -8.46 5.83
N THR A 11 0.10 -9.07 7.01
CA THR A 11 -0.57 -10.36 7.28
C THR A 11 -2.09 -10.25 7.23
N ALA A 12 -2.65 -9.11 7.64
CA ALA A 12 -4.09 -8.82 7.54
C ALA A 12 -4.57 -8.54 6.11
N CYS A 13 -3.67 -8.24 5.18
CA CYS A 13 -4.03 -7.97 3.80
C CYS A 13 -4.27 -9.29 3.05
N PRO A 14 -5.48 -9.57 2.52
CA PRO A 14 -5.75 -10.83 1.81
C PRO A 14 -4.95 -10.97 0.51
N ALA A 15 -4.51 -9.85 -0.07
CA ALA A 15 -3.68 -9.81 -1.26
C ALA A 15 -2.17 -9.83 -0.95
N GLY A 16 -1.77 -9.86 0.33
CA GLY A 16 -0.36 -9.88 0.73
C GLY A 16 0.45 -8.68 0.22
N VAL A 17 -0.18 -7.50 0.11
CA VAL A 17 0.50 -6.29 -0.37
C VAL A 17 1.56 -5.87 0.63
N ASP A 18 2.72 -5.47 0.12
CA ASP A 18 3.82 -4.95 0.94
C ASP A 18 3.54 -3.49 1.35
N ILE A 19 2.79 -3.36 2.45
CA ILE A 19 2.30 -2.07 2.95
C ILE A 19 3.42 -1.18 3.44
N GLN A 20 4.43 -1.74 4.12
CA GLN A 20 5.52 -0.95 4.66
C GLN A 20 6.33 -0.29 3.54
N SER A 21 6.65 -1.04 2.49
CA SER A 21 7.47 -0.54 1.38
C SER A 21 6.79 0.59 0.63
N TYR A 22 5.50 0.46 0.24
CA TYR A 22 4.86 1.57 -0.48
C TYR A 22 4.61 2.78 0.42
N LEU A 23 4.32 2.60 1.72
CA LEU A 23 4.19 3.71 2.66
C LEU A 23 5.50 4.47 2.82
N TYR A 24 6.62 3.74 2.87
CA TYR A 24 7.95 4.33 2.86
C TYR A 24 8.18 5.17 1.60
N HIS A 25 7.89 4.65 0.41
CA HIS A 25 8.03 5.41 -0.83
C HIS A 25 7.13 6.66 -0.88
N ILE A 26 5.87 6.55 -0.42
CA ILE A 26 4.98 7.72 -0.29
C ILE A 26 5.58 8.77 0.67
N SER A 27 6.18 8.35 1.80
CA SER A 27 6.82 9.28 2.74
C SER A 27 8.02 10.03 2.13
N GLN A 28 8.67 9.43 1.13
CA GLN A 28 9.78 10.03 0.39
C GLN A 28 9.32 10.82 -0.86
N ASN A 29 8.01 10.99 -1.06
CA ASN A 29 7.39 11.54 -2.28
C ASN A 29 7.74 10.76 -3.56
N ASP A 30 8.16 9.50 -3.45
CA ASP A 30 8.47 8.61 -4.58
C ASP A 30 7.20 7.82 -4.98
N HIS A 31 6.25 8.52 -5.60
CA HIS A 31 4.97 7.92 -5.99
C HIS A 31 5.11 6.81 -7.05
N GLN A 32 6.14 6.88 -7.89
CA GLN A 32 6.41 5.88 -8.92
C GLN A 32 6.79 4.53 -8.30
N LYS A 33 7.74 4.52 -7.36
CA LYS A 33 8.08 3.26 -6.66
C LYS A 33 6.94 2.76 -5.78
N ALA A 34 6.16 3.68 -5.18
CA ALA A 34 5.01 3.29 -4.38
C ALA A 34 3.99 2.48 -5.20
N ILE A 35 3.63 2.95 -6.40
CA ILE A 35 2.67 2.24 -7.24
C ILE A 35 3.24 0.95 -7.84
N GLU A 36 4.54 0.90 -8.14
CA GLU A 36 5.23 -0.31 -8.58
C GLU A 36 5.09 -1.43 -7.53
N VAL A 37 5.41 -1.11 -6.27
CA VAL A 37 5.28 -2.06 -5.15
C VAL A 37 3.85 -2.56 -5.00
N ILE A 38 2.86 -1.67 -5.15
CA ILE A 38 1.43 -2.04 -5.07
C ILE A 38 1.06 -2.96 -6.24
N LYS A 39 1.39 -2.58 -7.48
CA LYS A 39 1.01 -3.30 -8.71
C LYS A 39 1.70 -4.66 -8.85
N ARG A 40 2.78 -4.92 -8.11
CA ARG A 40 3.44 -6.24 -8.03
C ARG A 40 2.51 -7.35 -7.53
N THR A 41 1.66 -7.05 -6.56
CA THR A 41 0.69 -8.00 -5.99
C THR A 41 -0.75 -7.66 -6.35
N LEU A 42 -1.04 -6.40 -6.68
CA LEU A 42 -2.39 -5.90 -6.79
C LEU A 42 -2.64 -5.27 -8.17
N PRO A 43 -3.22 -6.02 -9.14
CA PRO A 43 -3.29 -5.58 -10.54
C PRO A 43 -4.21 -4.37 -10.78
N MET A 44 -5.17 -4.12 -9.89
CA MET A 44 -6.19 -3.06 -10.05
C MET A 44 -6.26 -2.14 -8.82
N PRO A 45 -5.21 -1.35 -8.53
CA PRO A 45 -5.14 -0.53 -7.32
C PRO A 45 -6.15 0.62 -7.29
N LEU A 46 -6.54 1.15 -8.45
CA LEU A 46 -7.58 2.17 -8.59
C LEU A 46 -8.94 1.72 -8.03
N SER A 47 -9.39 0.54 -8.46
CA SER A 47 -10.67 -0.04 -8.03
C SER A 47 -10.58 -0.53 -6.59
N ILE A 48 -9.54 -1.31 -6.27
CA ILE A 48 -9.38 -1.90 -4.95
C ILE A 48 -9.16 -0.83 -3.88
N GLY A 49 -8.43 0.26 -4.16
CA GLY A 49 -8.30 1.38 -3.22
C GLY A 49 -9.64 2.00 -2.80
N ARG A 50 -10.64 1.96 -3.69
CA ARG A 50 -11.98 2.52 -3.43
C ARG A 50 -12.88 1.55 -2.67
N VAL A 51 -12.82 0.24 -2.97
CA VAL A 51 -13.70 -0.78 -2.37
C VAL A 51 -13.08 -1.54 -1.19
N CYS A 52 -11.78 -1.36 -0.92
CA CYS A 52 -11.09 -2.11 0.13
C CYS A 52 -11.72 -1.87 1.51
N PRO A 53 -12.01 -2.92 2.29
CA PRO A 53 -12.57 -2.83 3.64
C PRO A 53 -11.54 -2.45 4.71
N ALA A 54 -10.27 -2.24 4.33
CA ALA A 54 -9.20 -1.75 5.20
C ALA A 54 -8.84 -2.63 6.42
N PHE A 55 -8.85 -3.96 6.29
CA PHE A 55 -8.40 -4.90 7.34
C PHE A 55 -7.00 -4.57 7.91
N CYS A 56 -6.12 -4.06 7.06
CA CYS A 56 -4.78 -3.62 7.45
C CYS A 56 -4.75 -2.45 8.44
N GLU A 57 -5.78 -1.60 8.44
CA GLU A 57 -5.90 -0.47 9.37
C GLU A 57 -6.36 -0.95 10.75
N SER A 58 -7.26 -1.93 10.81
CA SER A 58 -7.71 -2.57 12.06
C SER A 58 -6.58 -3.21 12.85
N GLU A 59 -5.63 -3.84 12.14
CA GLU A 59 -4.46 -4.53 12.74
C GLU A 59 -3.21 -3.62 12.83
N CYS A 60 -3.34 -2.31 12.56
CA CYS A 60 -2.21 -1.40 12.55
C CYS A 60 -1.68 -1.17 13.98
N ARG A 61 -0.42 -1.54 14.27
CA ARG A 61 0.18 -1.35 15.62
C ARG A 61 0.19 0.09 16.11
N ARG A 62 0.04 1.06 15.21
CA ARG A 62 0.03 2.48 15.56
C ARG A 62 -1.20 2.87 16.40
N SER A 63 -2.27 2.07 16.34
CA SER A 63 -3.43 2.19 17.24
C SER A 63 -3.08 2.02 18.72
N LEU A 64 -1.93 1.43 19.06
CA LEU A 64 -1.44 1.32 20.44
C LEU A 64 -0.83 2.63 20.98
N VAL A 65 -0.59 3.60 20.11
CA VAL A 65 0.03 4.89 20.45
C VAL A 65 -0.97 6.02 20.21
N ASP A 66 -1.51 6.11 19.01
CA ASP A 66 -2.47 7.14 18.58
C ASP A 66 -3.57 6.52 17.70
N GLU A 67 -3.50 6.70 16.39
CA GLU A 67 -4.52 6.28 15.43
C GLU A 67 -3.90 5.43 14.32
N PRO A 68 -4.65 4.45 13.76
CA PRO A 68 -4.14 3.67 12.65
C PRO A 68 -3.83 4.57 11.44
N ILE A 69 -2.80 4.21 10.70
CA ILE A 69 -2.47 4.92 9.46
C ILE A 69 -3.61 4.69 8.46
N ALA A 70 -3.97 5.73 7.69
CA ALA A 70 -4.96 5.66 6.61
C ALA A 70 -4.40 4.92 5.36
N ILE A 71 -4.01 3.66 5.54
CA ILE A 71 -3.38 2.77 4.55
C ILE A 71 -4.20 2.67 3.26
N ARG A 72 -5.53 2.51 3.37
CA ARG A 72 -6.45 2.46 2.21
C ARG A 72 -6.40 3.76 1.42
N GLN A 73 -6.41 4.91 2.11
CA GLN A 73 -6.38 6.21 1.45
C GLN A 73 -5.03 6.48 0.79
N LEU A 74 -3.93 6.09 1.43
CA LEU A 74 -2.59 6.21 0.85
C LEU A 74 -2.40 5.31 -0.38
N LYS A 75 -2.93 4.09 -0.34
CA LYS A 75 -2.98 3.20 -1.52
C LYS A 75 -3.78 3.82 -2.66
N ARG A 76 -4.96 4.38 -2.35
CA ARG A 76 -5.78 5.10 -3.35
C ARG A 76 -5.02 6.31 -3.90
N HIS A 77 -4.38 7.09 -3.05
CA HIS A 77 -3.60 8.25 -3.46
C HIS A 77 -2.47 7.88 -4.42
N ALA A 78 -1.70 6.82 -4.12
CA ALA A 78 -0.66 6.33 -5.03
C ALA A 78 -1.24 5.89 -6.39
N ALA A 79 -2.41 5.25 -6.39
CA ALA A 79 -3.07 4.83 -7.63
C ALA A 79 -3.65 6.01 -8.43
N ASP A 80 -4.19 7.02 -7.75
CA ASP A 80 -4.70 8.23 -8.39
C ASP A 80 -3.52 9.08 -8.94
N ALA A 81 -2.37 9.12 -8.25
CA ALA A 81 -1.16 9.78 -8.73
C ALA A 81 -0.58 9.11 -9.98
N ASP A 82 -0.54 7.78 -10.03
CA ASP A 82 -0.13 7.02 -11.21
C ASP A 82 -1.06 7.23 -12.41
N LEU A 83 -2.38 7.35 -12.18
CA LEU A 83 -3.33 7.67 -13.25
C LEU A 83 -3.15 9.08 -13.80
N ALA A 84 -2.78 10.04 -12.95
CA ALA A 84 -2.53 11.43 -13.32
C ALA A 84 -1.14 11.64 -13.95
N ALA A 85 -0.22 10.69 -13.79
CA ALA A 85 1.12 10.77 -14.37
C ALA A 85 1.05 10.65 -15.90
N HIS A 86 1.98 11.31 -16.59
CA HIS A 86 2.11 11.22 -18.04
C HIS A 86 2.41 9.78 -18.50
N GLU A 87 3.16 9.03 -17.68
CA GLU A 87 3.49 7.63 -17.90
C GLU A 87 3.06 6.81 -16.69
N ALA A 88 1.94 6.08 -16.83
CA ALA A 88 1.48 5.15 -15.82
C ALA A 88 2.38 3.91 -15.79
N TYR A 89 2.69 3.40 -14.59
CA TYR A 89 3.48 2.19 -14.45
C TYR A 89 2.70 0.97 -14.94
N VAL A 90 3.25 0.22 -15.89
CA VAL A 90 2.68 -1.04 -16.37
C VAL A 90 3.62 -2.16 -15.95
N PRO A 91 3.17 -3.10 -15.09
CA PRO A 91 3.99 -4.24 -14.72
C PRO A 91 4.25 -5.15 -15.92
N GLU A 92 5.40 -5.82 -15.93
CA GLU A 92 5.72 -6.83 -16.94
C GLU A 92 4.67 -7.96 -16.94
N LYS A 93 4.31 -8.43 -18.14
CA LYS A 93 3.40 -9.56 -18.28
C LYS A 93 4.13 -10.83 -17.79
N LYS A 94 3.59 -11.44 -16.74
CA LYS A 94 4.00 -12.80 -16.31
C LYS A 94 3.39 -13.86 -17.21
#